data_AF-A0A9X2C2K9-F1
#
_entry.id   AF-A0A9X2C2K9-F1
#
_cell.length_a   1.000
_cell.length_b   1.000
_cell.length_c   1.000
_cell.angle_alpha   90.00
_cell.angle_beta   90.00
_cell.angle_gamma   90.00
#
_symmetry.space_group_name_H-M   'P 1'
#
loop_
_entity.id
_entity.type
_entity.pdbx_description
1 polymer ?
#
loop_
_entity_poly.entity_id
_entity_poly.type
_entity_poly.pdbx_seq_one_letter_code
_entity_poly.pdbx_strand_id
1 'polypeptide(L)' 'MNWTGLGRSTIYRMIAANKFPAPVVLATRAVAWRVTDLERWSADRPASSH' A
#
# COMPACT_ATOMS: atom_id res chain seq x y z
N MET A 1 7.14 -1.39 10.29
CA MET A 1 6.16 -0.85 9.32
C MET A 1 4.77 -1.31 9.73
N ASN A 2 4.04 -0.50 10.48
CA ASN A 2 2.76 -0.85 11.13
C ASN A 2 1.54 -0.13 10.52
N TRP A 3 1.68 0.40 9.31
CA TRP A 3 0.63 1.21 8.67
C TRP A 3 -0.56 0.41 8.12
N THR A 4 -0.41 -0.89 7.87
CA THR A 4 -1.48 -1.69 7.22
C THR A 4 -1.80 -3.00 7.93
N GLY A 5 -1.06 -3.39 8.97
CA GLY A 5 -1.20 -4.73 9.59
C GLY A 5 -0.93 -5.91 8.63
N LEU A 6 -0.53 -5.64 7.39
CA LEU A 6 -0.29 -6.64 6.36
C LEU A 6 1.18 -7.07 6.36
N GLY A 7 1.41 -8.37 6.25
CA GLY A 7 2.75 -8.91 6.02
C GLY A 7 3.34 -8.41 4.69
N ARG A 8 4.67 -8.28 4.63
CA ARG A 8 5.39 -7.81 3.42
C ARG A 8 5.01 -8.60 2.16
N SER A 9 4.86 -9.93 2.28
CA SER A 9 4.45 -10.82 1.20
C SER A 9 3.05 -10.49 0.65
N THR A 10 2.11 -10.12 1.52
CA THR A 10 0.76 -9.69 1.12
C THR A 10 0.83 -8.36 0.37
N ILE A 11 1.64 -7.42 0.83
CA ILE A 11 1.84 -6.13 0.14
C ILE A 11 2.36 -6.36 -1.27
N TYR A 12 3.42 -7.15 -1.45
CA TYR A 12 3.95 -7.44 -2.80
C TYR A 12 2.95 -8.19 -3.69
N ARG A 13 2.18 -9.14 -3.15
CA ARG A 13 1.09 -9.80 -3.89
C ARG A 13 0.03 -8.80 -4.33
N MET A 14 -0.34 -7.86 -3.47
CA MET A 14 -1.32 -6.83 -3.82
C MET A 14 -0.79 -5.83 -4.82
N ILE A 15 0.50 -5.46 -4.75
CA ILE A 15 1.16 -4.64 -5.79
C ILE A 15 1.12 -5.38 -7.13
N ALA A 16 1.47 -6.67 -7.15
CA ALA A 16 1.39 -7.50 -8.36
C ALA A 16 -0.05 -7.63 -8.90
N ALA A 17 -1.04 -7.69 -8.01
CA ALA A 17 -2.46 -7.73 -8.36
C ALA A 17 -3.07 -6.34 -8.67
N ASN A 18 -2.26 -5.27 -8.70
CA ASN A 18 -2.72 -3.89 -8.87
C ASN A 18 -3.78 -3.44 -7.84
N LYS A 19 -3.80 -4.08 -6.67
CA LYS A 19 -4.71 -3.81 -5.54
C LYS A 19 -4.08 -2.99 -4.42
N PHE A 20 -2.84 -2.53 -4.60
CA PHE A 20 -2.13 -1.67 -3.65
C PHE A 20 -1.44 -0.56 -4.44
N PRO A 21 -1.36 0.67 -3.89
CA PRO A 21 -0.74 1.77 -4.60
C PRO A 21 0.72 1.46 -4.95
N ALA A 22 1.09 1.78 -6.19
CA ALA A 22 2.44 1.56 -6.67
C ALA A 22 3.43 2.44 -5.86
N PRO A 23 4.53 1.87 -5.36
CA PRO A 23 5.56 2.65 -4.71
C PRO A 23 6.23 3.61 -5.69
N VAL A 24 6.46 4.85 -5.25
CA VAL A 24 7.30 5.82 -5.94
C VAL A 24 8.75 5.57 -5.53
N VAL A 25 9.62 5.29 -6.50
CA VAL A 25 11.05 5.09 -6.26
C VAL A 25 11.70 6.45 -6.01
N LEU A 26 12.18 6.69 -4.79
CA LEU A 26 12.91 7.90 -4.42
C LEU A 26 14.42 7.72 -4.59
N ALA A 27 14.93 6.49 -4.41
CA ALA A 27 16.33 6.13 -4.63
C ALA A 27 16.46 4.62 -4.89
N THR A 28 17.67 4.16 -5.26
CA THR A 28 18.00 2.75 -5.52
C THR A 28 17.48 1.76 -4.48
N ARG A 29 17.40 2.16 -3.20
CA ARG A 29 16.88 1.33 -2.10
C ARG A 29 15.77 1.99 -1.29
N ALA A 30 15.27 3.13 -1.74
CA ALA A 30 14.24 3.89 -1.04
C ALA A 30 13.01 4.04 -1.93
N VAL A 31 11.90 3.51 -1.43
CA VAL A 31 10.59 3.68 -2.05
C VAL A 31 9.67 4.34 -1.04
N ALA A 32 8.80 5.21 -1.53
CA ALA A 32 7.78 5.88 -0.73
C ALA A 32 6.42 5.75 -1.39
N TRP A 33 5.37 5.91 -0.61
CA TRP A 33 4.00 5.98 -1.09
C TRP A 33 3.47 7.38 -0.84
N ARG A 34 2.67 7.90 -1.77
CA ARG A 34 1.95 9.12 -1.51
C ARG A 34 0.84 8.83 -0.51
N VAL A 35 0.71 9.69 0.48
CA VAL A 35 -0.34 9.58 1.51
C VAL A 35 -1.72 9.57 0.84
N THR A 36 -1.93 10.41 -0.17
CA THR A 36 -3.19 10.48 -0.94
C THR A 36 -3.55 9.17 -1.63
N ASP A 37 -2.56 8.43 -2.15
CA ASP A 37 -2.80 7.13 -2.77
C ASP A 37 -3.14 6.05 -1.72
N LEU A 38 -2.54 6.13 -0.53
CA LEU A 38 -2.89 5.27 0.60
C LEU A 38 -4.28 5.59 1.16
N GLU A 39 -4.64 6.87 1.28
CA GLU A 39 -5.97 7.31 1.71
C GLU A 39 -7.04 6.86 0.71
N ARG A 40 -6.81 7.06 -0.59
CA ARG A 40 -7.71 6.57 -1.64
C ARG A 40 -7.84 5.05 -1.61
N TRP A 41 -6.74 4.33 -1.45
CA TRP A 41 -6.77 2.87 -1.32
C TRP A 41 -7.55 2.42 -0.08
N SER A 42 -7.36 3.10 1.06
CA SER A 42 -8.07 2.80 2.30
C SER A 42 -9.56 3.15 2.23
N ALA A 43 -9.93 4.16 1.44
CA ALA A 43 -11.32 4.56 1.21
C ALA A 43 -12.02 3.68 0.16
N ASP A 44 -11.28 3.19 -0.85
CA ASP A 44 -11.78 2.30 -1.91
C ASP A 44 -12.02 0.88 -1.38
N ARG A 45 -11.21 0.42 -0.41
CA ARG A 45 -11.63 -0.71 0.41
C ARG A 45 -12.83 -0.29 1.24
N PRO A 46 -13.96 -1.03 1.24
CA PRO A 46 -14.88 -0.92 2.35
C PRO A 46 -14.04 -1.25 3.58
N ALA A 47 -13.86 -0.26 4.45
CA ALA A 47 -13.30 -0.50 5.76
C ALA A 47 -14.08 -1.70 6.30
N SER A 48 -13.41 -2.85 6.47
CA SER A 48 -13.91 -3.83 7.42
C SER A 48 -13.81 -3.12 8.76
N SER A 49 -14.87 -2.36 9.04
CA SER A 49 -15.24 -1.90 10.35
C SER A 49 -15.40 -3.17 11.18
N HIS A 50 -14.38 -3.49 11.94
CA HIS A 50 -14.52 -4.33 13.12
C HIS A 50 -13.68 -3.69 14.22
#